data_AF-A0A973JMQ8-F1
#
_entry.id   AF-A0A973JMQ8-F1
#
_cell.length_a   1.000
_cell.length_b   1.000
_cell.length_c   1.000
_cell.angle_alpha   90.00
_cell.angle_beta   90.00
_cell.angle_gamma   90.00
#
_symmetry.space_group_name_H-M   'P 1'
#
loop_
_entity.id
_entity.type
_entity.pdbx_description
1 polymer ?
#
loop_
_entity_poly.entity_id
_entity_poly.type
_entity_poly.pdbx_seq_one_letter_code
_entity_poly.pdbx_strand_id
1 'polypeptide(L)'
;MAEQRLPIVDGDDGQWGTILNQFIEKEHHNTGSNNAANGGHKTITLQAGTSSAGTAPLKFASGTLLSSPEPGAVEFNNDKLYFTQTTSSTRRVIATGDTNITVSDTAPSSPNVGDLWVDTN
;
A
#
# COMPACT_ATOMS: atom_id res chain seq x y z
N MET A 1 -11.70 -29.29 7.10
CA MET A 1 -11.34 -27.90 7.44
C MET A 1 -11.81 -27.69 8.88
N ALA A 2 -10.93 -27.33 9.81
CA ALA A 2 -11.38 -27.01 11.17
C ALA A 2 -12.30 -25.79 11.09
N GLU A 3 -13.48 -25.87 11.72
CA GLU A 3 -14.45 -24.77 11.74
C GLU A 3 -13.83 -23.55 12.42
N GLN A 4 -13.62 -22.48 11.65
CA GLN A 4 -13.25 -21.17 12.20
C GLN A 4 -14.51 -20.49 12.73
N ARG A 5 -14.87 -20.83 13.97
CA ARG A 5 -15.93 -20.14 14.71
C ARG A 5 -15.34 -19.08 15.62
N LEU A 6 -16.07 -17.97 15.78
CA LEU A 6 -15.74 -16.92 16.74
C LEU A 6 -16.05 -17.38 18.16
N PRO A 7 -15.35 -16.85 19.19
CA PRO A 7 -15.67 -17.05 20.61
C PRO A 7 -17.15 -16.95 20.91
N ILE A 8 -17.70 -17.93 21.65
CA ILE A 8 -18.99 -17.74 22.30
C ILE A 8 -18.75 -16.77 23.46
N VAL A 9 -19.58 -15.73 23.55
CA VAL A 9 -19.57 -14.80 24.68
C VAL A 9 -19.80 -15.61 25.97
N ASP A 10 -18.92 -15.44 26.95
CA ASP A 10 -18.97 -16.07 28.28
C ASP A 10 -18.84 -17.62 28.30
N GLY A 11 -18.19 -18.23 27.30
CA GLY A 11 -17.93 -19.68 27.29
C GLY A 11 -16.54 -20.08 26.79
N ASP A 12 -15.91 -21.04 27.49
CA ASP A 12 -14.70 -21.75 27.02
C ASP A 12 -14.99 -23.25 26.94
N ASP A 13 -14.88 -23.81 25.73
CA ASP A 13 -15.04 -25.25 25.46
C ASP A 13 -13.69 -26.00 25.47
N GLY A 14 -12.61 -25.33 25.90
CA GLY A 14 -11.27 -25.88 25.97
C GLY A 14 -10.54 -25.92 24.62
N GLN A 15 -11.17 -25.47 23.52
CA GLN A 15 -10.57 -25.47 22.18
C GLN A 15 -10.12 -24.08 21.71
N TRP A 16 -10.51 -23.00 22.40
CA TRP A 16 -10.26 -21.61 21.97
C TRP A 16 -8.78 -21.29 21.79
N GLY A 17 -7.90 -21.78 22.67
CA GLY A 17 -6.46 -21.54 22.53
C GLY A 17 -5.90 -22.06 21.21
N THR A 18 -6.36 -23.23 20.77
CA THR A 18 -5.97 -23.80 19.47
C THR A 18 -6.60 -23.03 18.31
N ILE A 19 -7.90 -22.71 18.39
CA ILE A 19 -8.61 -21.98 17.32
C ILE A 19 -8.01 -20.58 17.12
N LEU A 20 -7.69 -19.88 18.21
CA LEU A 20 -7.10 -18.55 18.18
C LEU A 20 -5.71 -18.58 17.53
N ASN A 21 -4.86 -19.52 17.94
CA ASN A 21 -3.55 -19.69 17.31
C ASN A 21 -3.67 -20.01 15.82
N GLN A 22 -4.58 -20.91 15.43
CA GLN A 22 -4.84 -21.22 14.02
C GLN A 22 -5.32 -19.99 13.22
N PHE A 23 -6.09 -19.09 13.82
CA PHE A 23 -6.52 -17.85 13.16
C PHE A 23 -5.34 -16.86 13.02
N ILE A 24 -4.63 -16.60 14.11
CA ILE A 24 -3.52 -15.65 14.14
C ILE A 24 -2.39 -16.10 13.21
N GLU A 25 -2.06 -17.38 13.20
CA GLU A 25 -0.97 -17.94 12.38
C GLU A 25 -1.25 -17.91 10.87
N LYS A 26 -2.49 -17.68 10.42
CA LYS A 26 -2.77 -17.45 8.99
C LYS A 26 -2.21 -16.12 8.51
N GLU A 27 -2.39 -15.07 9.31
CA GLU A 27 -2.07 -13.70 8.93
C GLU A 27 -0.73 -13.23 9.52
N HIS A 28 -0.25 -13.81 10.63
CA HIS A 28 0.93 -13.35 11.35
C HIS A 28 2.05 -14.40 11.42
N HIS A 29 3.29 -13.92 11.51
CA HIS A 29 4.42 -14.76 11.87
C HIS A 29 4.34 -15.19 13.35
N ASN A 30 4.60 -16.48 13.60
CA ASN A 30 4.76 -17.05 14.92
C ASN A 30 6.01 -17.93 14.91
N THR A 31 6.98 -17.59 15.76
CA THR A 31 8.24 -18.31 15.93
C THR A 31 8.26 -19.18 17.18
N GLY A 32 7.15 -19.23 17.94
CA GLY A 32 7.03 -20.02 19.18
C GLY A 32 7.77 -19.46 20.38
N SER A 33 8.41 -18.29 20.26
CA SER A 33 9.15 -17.60 21.34
C SER A 33 8.71 -16.14 21.45
N ASN A 34 8.67 -15.56 22.66
CA ASN A 34 8.27 -14.15 22.86
C ASN A 34 9.33 -13.18 22.30
N ASN A 35 9.18 -12.76 21.04
CA ASN A 35 10.08 -11.83 20.35
C ASN A 35 9.33 -10.94 19.36
N ALA A 36 10.01 -9.87 18.89
CA ALA A 36 9.43 -8.87 17.99
C ALA A 36 9.11 -9.38 16.57
N ALA A 37 9.63 -10.55 16.17
CA ALA A 37 9.25 -11.15 14.89
C ALA A 37 7.82 -11.72 14.92
N ASN A 38 7.29 -12.02 16.11
CA ASN A 38 5.90 -12.39 16.29
C ASN A 38 5.02 -11.13 16.26
N GLY A 39 4.11 -11.06 15.30
CA GLY A 39 3.21 -9.91 15.12
C GLY A 39 3.31 -9.26 13.74
N GLY A 40 4.40 -9.47 13.00
CA GLY A 40 4.46 -9.07 11.59
C GLY A 40 3.41 -9.82 10.75
N HIS A 41 2.73 -9.12 9.84
CA HIS A 41 1.80 -9.73 8.89
C HIS A 41 2.57 -10.49 7.80
N LYS A 42 2.13 -11.70 7.45
CA LYS A 42 2.70 -12.47 6.33
C LYS A 42 2.36 -11.83 4.98
N THR A 43 1.13 -11.33 4.86
CA THR A 43 0.59 -10.68 3.67
C THR A 43 -0.34 -9.55 4.08
N ILE A 44 -0.45 -8.51 3.25
CA ILE A 44 -1.46 -7.45 3.41
C ILE A 44 -2.51 -7.66 2.32
N THR A 45 -3.73 -8.02 2.72
CA THR A 45 -4.90 -8.10 1.83
C THR A 45 -5.89 -7.03 2.24
N LEU A 46 -6.26 -6.15 1.31
CA LEU A 46 -7.22 -5.08 1.55
C LEU A 46 -8.58 -5.48 0.98
N GLN A 47 -9.66 -5.19 1.71
CA GLN A 47 -11.01 -5.33 1.17
C GLN A 47 -11.20 -4.40 -0.03
N ALA A 48 -12.10 -4.74 -0.94
CA ALA A 48 -12.45 -3.85 -2.04
C ALA A 48 -13.07 -2.55 -1.49
N GLY A 49 -12.76 -1.43 -2.14
CA GLY A 49 -13.43 -0.18 -1.84
C GLY A 49 -14.79 -0.05 -2.51
N THR A 50 -15.49 1.04 -2.20
CA THR A 50 -16.70 1.44 -2.93
C THR A 50 -16.48 2.79 -3.63
N SER A 51 -17.46 3.25 -4.40
CA SER A 51 -17.43 4.57 -5.05
C SER A 51 -17.69 5.73 -4.07
N SER A 52 -18.11 5.45 -2.84
CA SER A 52 -18.41 6.50 -1.86
C SER A 52 -17.14 7.07 -1.23
N ALA A 53 -17.15 8.38 -0.98
CA ALA A 53 -16.06 9.06 -0.29
C ALA A 53 -15.74 8.35 1.04
N GLY A 54 -14.45 8.15 1.32
CA GLY A 54 -13.99 7.50 2.55
C GLY A 54 -13.99 5.97 2.52
N THR A 55 -14.34 5.34 1.40
CA THR A 55 -14.38 3.87 1.28
C THR A 55 -13.30 3.29 0.36
N ALA A 56 -12.26 4.05 0.03
CA ALA A 56 -11.15 3.54 -0.76
C ALA A 56 -10.43 2.41 0.01
N PRO A 57 -9.96 1.35 -0.66
CA PRO A 57 -9.31 0.23 0.00
C PRO A 57 -7.96 0.63 0.63
N LEU A 58 -7.28 1.60 0.01
CA LEU A 58 -6.10 2.29 0.54
C LEU A 58 -6.24 3.78 0.21
N LYS A 59 -6.18 4.63 1.24
CA LYS A 59 -6.23 6.09 1.08
C LYS A 59 -5.05 6.72 1.80
N PHE A 60 -4.27 7.51 1.07
CA PHE A 60 -3.26 8.37 1.67
C PHE A 60 -3.86 9.76 1.94
N ALA A 61 -3.79 10.20 3.19
CA ALA A 61 -4.13 11.58 3.54
C ALA A 61 -2.93 12.48 3.21
N SER A 62 -3.19 13.67 2.66
CA SER A 62 -2.13 14.63 2.38
C SER A 62 -1.57 15.17 3.70
N GLY A 63 -0.24 15.17 3.84
CA GLY A 63 0.45 15.63 5.04
C GLY A 63 1.86 16.13 4.74
N THR A 64 2.60 16.53 5.78
CA THR A 64 4.02 16.90 5.64
C THR A 64 4.88 15.67 5.36
N LEU A 65 5.90 15.83 4.53
CA LEU A 65 6.93 14.79 4.37
C LEU A 65 7.78 14.66 5.64
N LEU A 66 8.30 13.47 5.93
CA LEU A 66 9.26 13.20 6.99
C LEU A 66 10.49 14.10 6.83
N SER A 67 11.07 14.57 7.94
CA SER A 67 12.30 15.38 7.88
C SER A 67 13.50 14.55 7.42
N SER A 68 13.57 13.28 7.86
CA SER A 68 14.54 12.28 7.39
C SER A 68 13.85 11.28 6.46
N PRO A 69 14.31 11.09 5.21
CA PRO A 69 13.81 10.03 4.36
C PRO A 69 14.05 8.65 4.99
N GLU A 70 13.01 7.81 4.99
CA GLU A 70 13.09 6.43 5.45
C GLU A 70 12.89 5.48 4.25
N PRO A 71 13.86 4.61 3.93
CA PRO A 71 13.71 3.60 2.89
C PRO A 71 12.40 2.81 2.99
N GLY A 72 11.67 2.70 1.88
CA GLY A 72 10.39 2.01 1.83
C GLY A 72 9.19 2.86 2.24
N ALA A 73 9.39 4.08 2.77
CA ALA A 73 8.28 4.95 3.11
C ALA A 73 7.51 5.41 1.87
N VAL A 74 6.17 5.40 1.99
CA VAL A 74 5.24 5.99 1.04
C VAL A 74 4.60 7.20 1.70
N GLU A 75 4.72 8.37 1.08
CA GLU A 75 4.25 9.65 1.63
C GLU A 75 3.39 10.37 0.60
N PHE A 76 2.34 11.07 1.02
CA PHE A 76 1.47 11.84 0.11
C PHE A 76 1.41 13.30 0.57
N ASN A 77 1.77 14.22 -0.33
CA ASN A 77 1.81 15.66 -0.07
C ASN A 77 1.42 16.42 -1.34
N ASN A 78 0.49 17.39 -1.24
CA ASN A 78 0.10 18.29 -2.33
C ASN A 78 -0.01 17.60 -3.70
N ASP A 79 -0.89 16.59 -3.77
CA ASP A 79 -1.18 15.78 -4.96
C ASP A 79 -0.05 14.89 -5.49
N LYS A 80 1.03 14.72 -4.74
CA LYS A 80 2.16 13.87 -5.13
C LYS A 80 2.32 12.70 -4.17
N LEU A 81 2.41 11.51 -4.75
CA LEU A 81 2.82 10.30 -4.05
C LEU A 81 4.34 10.18 -4.13
N TYR A 82 4.99 10.01 -2.99
CA TYR A 82 6.43 9.84 -2.87
C TYR A 82 6.74 8.43 -2.40
N PHE A 83 7.79 7.84 -2.96
CA PHE A 83 8.42 6.64 -2.45
C PHE A 83 9.89 6.91 -2.17
N THR A 84 10.36 6.49 -1.01
CA THR A 84 11.79 6.59 -0.66
C THR A 84 12.49 5.30 -1.00
N GLN A 85 13.39 5.36 -1.98
CA GLN A 85 14.18 4.19 -2.38
C GLN A 85 15.28 3.88 -1.35
N THR A 86 15.67 2.60 -1.25
CA THR A 86 16.76 2.18 -0.36
C THR A 86 18.12 2.75 -0.75
N THR A 87 18.40 2.86 -2.04
CA THR A 87 19.67 3.39 -2.55
C THR A 87 19.74 4.90 -2.34
N SER A 88 20.64 5.35 -1.47
CA SER A 88 20.84 6.76 -1.11
C SER A 88 19.64 7.45 -0.44
N SER A 89 18.67 6.68 0.09
CA SER A 89 17.48 7.17 0.82
C SER A 89 16.79 8.35 0.12
N THR A 90 16.69 8.31 -1.20
CA THR A 90 16.18 9.43 -1.99
C THR A 90 14.68 9.34 -2.15
N ARG A 91 13.95 10.44 -1.87
CA ARG A 91 12.52 10.55 -2.18
C ARG A 91 12.32 10.74 -3.67
N ARG A 92 11.45 9.94 -4.27
CA ARG A 92 11.02 10.08 -5.66
C ARG A 92 9.52 10.23 -5.74
N VAL A 93 9.08 11.10 -6.64
CA VAL A 93 7.66 11.19 -7.00
C VAL A 93 7.33 9.98 -7.86
N ILE A 94 6.27 9.26 -7.50
CA ILE A 94 5.65 8.28 -8.37
C ILE A 94 4.83 9.07 -9.39
N ALA A 95 5.30 9.10 -10.64
CA ALA A 95 4.59 9.77 -11.72
C ALA A 95 3.30 9.00 -12.02
N THR A 96 2.16 9.64 -11.77
CA THR A 96 0.86 9.20 -12.29
C THR A 96 0.79 9.67 -13.74
N GLY A 97 0.82 8.72 -14.67
CA GLY A 97 0.98 9.00 -16.09
C GLY A 97 -0.24 9.67 -16.72
N ASP A 98 -0.23 10.99 -16.75
CA ASP A 98 -1.01 11.78 -17.71
C ASP A 98 -0.11 12.33 -18.84
N THR A 99 1.18 11.99 -18.85
CA THR A 99 2.12 12.44 -19.89
C THR A 99 1.92 11.62 -21.16
N ASN A 100 1.36 12.23 -22.21
CA ASN A 100 1.33 11.60 -23.52
C ASN A 100 2.70 11.80 -24.18
N ILE A 101 3.32 10.71 -24.64
CA ILE A 101 4.45 10.80 -25.59
C ILE A 101 3.84 10.74 -26.98
N THR A 102 3.79 11.88 -27.67
CA THR A 102 3.33 11.94 -29.05
C THR A 102 4.52 11.92 -29.99
N VAL A 103 4.54 10.96 -30.91
CA VAL A 103 5.57 10.83 -31.94
C VAL A 103 4.92 11.14 -33.28
N SER A 104 5.32 12.23 -33.93
CA SER A 104 4.72 12.67 -35.20
C SER A 104 5.61 13.69 -35.91
N ASP A 105 5.58 13.66 -37.25
CA ASP A 105 6.19 14.66 -38.13
C ASP A 105 5.56 16.06 -38.01
N THR A 106 4.41 16.18 -37.36
CA THR A 106 3.71 17.46 -37.16
C THR A 106 3.43 17.68 -35.69
N ALA A 107 3.78 18.87 -35.19
CA ALA A 107 3.53 19.25 -33.81
C ALA A 107 2.02 19.16 -33.47
N PRO A 108 1.65 18.65 -32.27
CA PRO A 108 0.26 18.58 -31.83
C PRO A 108 -0.40 19.97 -31.77
N SER A 109 -1.64 20.07 -32.23
CA SER A 109 -2.40 21.34 -32.22
C SER A 109 -3.03 21.68 -30.87
N SER A 110 -2.99 20.78 -29.90
CA SER A 110 -3.52 20.97 -28.54
C SER A 110 -2.72 20.14 -27.52
N PRO A 111 -1.42 20.44 -27.30
CA PRO A 111 -0.62 19.69 -26.33
C PRO A 111 -1.10 19.95 -24.90
N ASN A 112 -1.17 18.91 -24.07
CA ASN A 112 -1.38 19.06 -22.64
C ASN A 112 -0.06 19.48 -21.97
N VAL A 113 -0.14 20.26 -20.89
CA VAL A 113 1.05 20.61 -20.10
C VAL A 113 1.67 19.33 -19.54
N GLY A 114 2.94 19.11 -19.87
CA GLY A 114 3.68 17.89 -19.48
C GLY A 114 3.77 16.84 -20.57
N ASP A 115 3.12 17.03 -21.71
CA ASP A 115 3.31 16.15 -22.87
C ASP A 115 4.71 16.31 -23.46
N LEU A 116 5.25 15.19 -23.94
CA LEU A 116 6.48 15.15 -24.73
C LEU A 116 6.10 14.92 -26.19
N TRP A 117 6.42 15.87 -27.06
CA TRP A 117 6.38 15.64 -28.50
C TRP A 117 7.79 15.33 -29.01
N VAL A 118 7.90 14.25 -29.78
CA VAL A 118 9.13 13.86 -30.47
C VAL A 118 8.88 13.97 -31.97
N ASP A 119 9.63 14.86 -32.62
CA ASP A 119 9.68 14.95 -34.08
C ASP A 119 10.38 13.72 -34.65
N THR A 120 9.83 13.16 -35.72
CA THR A 120 10.37 11.99 -36.42
C THR A 120 11.19 12.33 -37.66
N ASN A 121 11.34 13.62 -37.99
CA ASN A 121 12.16 14.10 -39.11
C ASN A 121 13.58 14.52 -38.71
#